data_AF-A0A8E2E783-F1
#
_entry.id   AF-A0A8E2E783-F1
#
_cell.length_a   1.000
_cell.length_b   1.000
_cell.length_c   1.000
_cell.angle_alpha   90.00
_cell.angle_beta   90.00
_cell.angle_gamma   90.00
#
_symmetry.space_group_name_H-M   'P 1'
#
loop_
_entity.id
_entity.type
_entity.pdbx_description
1 polymer ?
#
loop_
_entity_poly.entity_id
_entity_poly.type
_entity_poly.pdbx_seq_one_letter_code
_entity_poly.pdbx_strand_id
1 'polypeptide(L)'
;MAQQSPNYKQLFLEERRRREEAERAQEEARRAQEEAERAQEEERRRRERAEEKTRKTTLPEFLDACHTHLYSGLTVQTDRTLSTHGDPANANNKMRPERIVAWEDFPAQQEAI
;
A
#
# COMPACT_ATOMS: atom_id res chain seq x y z
N MET A 1 -22.24 -16.20 75.80
CA MET A 1 -21.45 -16.40 74.57
C MET A 1 -20.80 -15.07 74.23
N ALA A 2 -19.59 -14.80 74.74
CA ALA A 2 -18.89 -13.55 74.44
C ALA A 2 -18.45 -13.59 72.97
N GLN A 3 -19.11 -12.81 72.12
CA GLN A 3 -18.71 -12.66 70.72
C GLN A 3 -17.33 -12.01 70.73
N GLN A 4 -16.32 -12.74 70.25
CA GLN A 4 -14.98 -12.21 70.07
C GLN A 4 -15.07 -11.02 69.11
N SER A 5 -14.73 -9.83 69.59
CA SER A 5 -14.70 -8.62 68.76
C SER A 5 -13.81 -8.86 67.53
N PRO A 6 -14.27 -8.54 66.31
CA PRO A 6 -13.48 -8.75 65.10
C PRO A 6 -12.14 -8.03 65.19
N ASN A 7 -11.06 -8.69 64.78
CA ASN A 7 -9.75 -8.06 64.68
C ASN A 7 -9.72 -7.14 63.46
N TYR A 8 -10.19 -5.90 63.64
CA TYR A 8 -10.30 -4.88 62.59
C TYR A 8 -8.99 -4.61 61.83
N LYS A 9 -7.83 -4.80 62.47
CA LYS A 9 -6.53 -4.67 61.81
C LYS A 9 -6.31 -5.77 60.77
N GLN A 10 -6.73 -7.00 61.04
CA GLN A 10 -6.62 -8.10 60.07
C GLN A 10 -7.56 -7.90 58.88
N LEU A 11 -8.83 -7.53 59.13
CA LEU A 11 -9.79 -7.25 58.07
C LEU A 11 -9.31 -6.14 57.12
N PHE A 12 -8.72 -5.06 57.66
CA PHE A 12 -8.20 -3.97 56.84
C PHE A 12 -7.03 -4.41 55.93
N LEU A 13 -6.12 -5.24 56.46
CA LEU A 13 -5.00 -5.76 55.67
C LEU A 13 -5.45 -6.73 54.58
N GLU A 14 -6.46 -7.56 54.86
CA GLU A 14 -7.05 -8.48 53.91
C GLU A 14 -7.78 -7.75 52.78
N GLU A 15 -8.59 -6.74 53.10
CA GLU A 15 -9.21 -5.86 52.10
C GLU A 15 -8.17 -5.14 51.24
N ARG A 16 -7.07 -4.68 51.84
CA ARG A 16 -5.99 -4.04 51.08
C ARG A 16 -5.33 -5.00 50.09
N ARG A 17 -5.05 -6.24 50.53
CA ARG A 17 -4.52 -7.30 49.66
C ARG A 17 -5.47 -7.62 48.51
N ARG A 18 -6.76 -7.75 48.80
CA ARG A 18 -7.78 -8.05 47.80
C ARG A 18 -7.89 -6.97 46.73
N ARG A 19 -7.75 -5.70 47.12
CA ARG A 19 -7.70 -4.56 46.18
C ARG A 19 -6.44 -4.58 45.33
N GLU A 20 -5.28 -4.81 45.95
CA GLU A 20 -4.00 -4.92 45.23
C GLU A 20 -4.02 -6.09 44.21
N GLU A 21 -4.62 -7.23 44.56
CA GLU A 21 -4.79 -8.36 43.65
C GLU A 21 -5.79 -8.07 42.52
N ALA A 22 -6.91 -7.42 42.83
CA ALA A 22 -7.89 -7.02 41.82
C ALA A 22 -7.32 -6.00 40.83
N GLU A 23 -6.51 -5.05 41.29
CA GLU A 23 -5.84 -4.06 40.44
C GLU A 23 -4.82 -4.73 39.52
N ARG A 24 -4.02 -5.67 40.04
CA ARG A 24 -3.08 -6.46 39.22
C ARG A 24 -3.80 -7.29 38.17
N ALA A 25 -4.90 -7.96 38.54
CA ALA A 25 -5.70 -8.74 37.61
C ALA A 25 -6.31 -7.87 36.50
N GLN A 26 -6.76 -6.65 36.83
CA GLN A 26 -7.24 -5.69 35.82
C GLN A 26 -6.12 -5.21 34.90
N GLU A 27 -4.93 -4.93 35.44
CA GLU A 27 -3.79 -4.51 34.63
C GLU A 27 -3.34 -5.63 33.68
N GLU A 28 -3.27 -6.86 34.17
CA GLU A 28 -2.93 -8.03 33.36
C GLU A 28 -3.97 -8.29 32.26
N ALA A 29 -5.27 -8.20 32.60
CA ALA A 29 -6.34 -8.30 31.62
C ALA A 29 -6.25 -7.21 30.54
N ARG A 30 -5.94 -5.97 30.93
CA ARG A 30 -5.77 -4.86 29.98
C ARG A 30 -4.56 -5.11 29.06
N ARG A 31 -3.43 -5.56 29.60
CA ARG A 31 -2.24 -5.89 28.81
C ARG A 31 -2.51 -7.03 27.82
N ALA A 32 -3.21 -8.07 28.26
CA ALA A 32 -3.60 -9.18 27.39
C ALA A 32 -4.53 -8.73 26.27
N GLN A 33 -5.46 -7.82 26.54
CA GLN A 33 -6.33 -7.24 25.53
C GLN A 33 -5.53 -6.39 24.52
N GLU A 34 -4.64 -5.52 25.00
CA GLU A 34 -3.78 -4.70 24.13
C GLU A 34 -2.88 -5.56 23.24
N GLU A 35 -2.34 -6.67 23.75
CA GLU A 35 -1.53 -7.61 22.97
C GLU A 35 -2.38 -8.35 21.92
N ALA A 36 -3.58 -8.79 22.27
CA ALA A 36 -4.50 -9.42 21.33
C ALA A 36 -4.92 -8.47 20.20
N GLU A 37 -5.20 -7.20 20.51
CA GLU A 37 -5.54 -6.20 19.51
C GLU A 37 -4.37 -5.93 18.55
N ARG A 38 -3.13 -5.82 19.07
CA ARG A 38 -1.94 -5.65 18.23
C ARG A 38 -1.72 -6.86 17.33
N ALA A 39 -1.87 -8.07 17.84
CA ALA A 39 -1.72 -9.29 17.06
C ALA A 39 -2.76 -9.37 15.93
N GLN A 40 -4.01 -8.98 16.20
CA GLN A 40 -5.06 -8.90 15.18
C GLN A 40 -4.78 -7.83 14.12
N GLU A 41 -4.27 -6.65 14.52
CA GLU A 41 -3.91 -5.61 13.56
C GLU A 41 -2.75 -6.05 12.66
N GLU A 42 -1.75 -6.72 13.22
CA GLU A 42 -0.61 -7.24 12.45
C GLU A 42 -1.04 -8.33 11.46
N GLU A 43 -1.92 -9.25 11.89
CA GLU A 43 -2.50 -10.28 11.01
C GLU A 43 -3.29 -9.63 9.86
N ARG A 44 -4.15 -8.65 10.17
CA ARG A 44 -4.94 -7.94 9.17
C ARG A 44 -4.04 -7.25 8.15
N ARG A 45 -3.02 -6.51 8.60
CA ARG A 45 -2.04 -5.85 7.71
C ARG A 45 -1.28 -6.86 6.86
N ARG A 46 -0.90 -8.01 7.42
CA ARG A 46 -0.22 -9.07 6.67
C ARG A 46 -1.12 -9.63 5.57
N ARG A 47 -2.39 -9.84 5.88
CA ARG A 47 -3.39 -10.31 4.93
C ARG A 47 -3.65 -9.29 3.82
N GLU A 48 -3.88 -8.02 4.16
CA GLU A 48 -4.05 -6.93 3.20
C GLU A 48 -2.87 -6.84 2.22
N ARG A 49 -1.62 -6.93 2.72
CA ARG A 49 -0.42 -6.94 1.86
C ARG A 49 -0.34 -8.16 0.95
N ALA A 50 -0.81 -9.32 1.40
CA ALA A 50 -0.83 -10.52 0.58
C ALA A 50 -1.91 -10.42 -0.51
N GLU A 51 -3.08 -9.89 -0.17
CA GLU A 51 -4.16 -9.62 -1.11
C GLU A 51 -3.73 -8.58 -2.16
N GLU A 52 -3.08 -7.50 -1.75
CA GLU A 52 -2.56 -6.47 -2.68
C GLU A 52 -1.58 -7.05 -3.71
N LYS A 53 -0.66 -7.93 -3.28
CA LYS A 53 0.31 -8.59 -4.18
C LYS A 53 -0.32 -9.56 -5.17
N THR A 54 -1.46 -10.14 -4.81
CA THR A 54 -2.18 -11.14 -5.63
C THR A 54 -3.35 -10.55 -6.39
N ARG A 55 -3.70 -9.29 -6.08
CA ARG A 55 -4.75 -8.54 -6.76
C ARG A 55 -4.40 -8.39 -8.24
N LYS A 56 -5.43 -8.43 -9.08
CA LYS A 56 -5.28 -8.08 -10.49
C LYS A 56 -4.94 -6.59 -10.61
N THR A 57 -3.99 -6.30 -11.48
CA THR A 57 -3.64 -4.93 -11.87
C THR A 57 -4.81 -4.31 -12.60
N THR A 58 -5.14 -3.07 -12.27
CA THR A 58 -6.17 -2.32 -13.02
C THR A 58 -5.57 -1.74 -14.29
N LEU A 59 -6.41 -1.40 -15.27
CA LEU A 59 -5.95 -0.78 -16.50
C LEU A 59 -5.20 0.54 -16.26
N PRO A 60 -5.67 1.48 -15.42
CA PRO A 60 -4.94 2.72 -15.16
C PRO A 60 -3.56 2.49 -14.56
N GLU A 61 -3.45 1.59 -13.57
CA GLU A 61 -2.15 1.25 -12.96
C GLU A 61 -1.19 0.64 -13.96
N PHE A 62 -1.68 -0.23 -14.83
CA PHE A 62 -0.87 -0.83 -15.88
C PHE A 62 -0.36 0.23 -16.87
N LEU A 63 -1.23 1.14 -17.32
CA LEU A 63 -0.85 2.21 -18.24
C LEU A 63 0.15 3.18 -17.62
N ASP A 64 -0.05 3.55 -16.35
CA ASP A 64 0.88 4.40 -15.61
C ASP A 64 2.25 3.74 -15.44
N ALA A 65 2.28 2.45 -15.10
CA ALA A 65 3.52 1.67 -15.02
C ALA A 65 4.23 1.58 -16.37
N CYS A 66 3.50 1.37 -17.47
CA CYS A 66 4.08 1.40 -18.82
C CYS A 66 4.67 2.76 -19.16
N HIS A 67 3.97 3.85 -18.85
CA HIS A 67 4.47 5.20 -19.10
C HIS A 67 5.75 5.46 -18.29
N THR A 68 5.70 5.19 -16.99
CA THR A 68 6.80 5.48 -16.06
C THR A 68 8.04 4.61 -16.30
N HIS A 69 7.85 3.29 -16.50
CA HIS A 69 8.97 2.34 -16.53
C HIS A 69 9.44 1.97 -17.93
N LEU A 70 8.60 2.07 -18.96
CA LEU A 70 8.97 1.74 -20.33
C LEU A 70 9.17 3.01 -21.16
N TYR A 71 8.15 3.88 -21.22
CA TYR A 71 8.13 5.00 -22.15
C TYR A 71 9.07 6.14 -21.74
N SER A 72 9.04 6.57 -20.47
CA SER A 72 9.85 7.70 -19.98
C SER A 72 11.37 7.48 -20.10
N GLY A 73 11.81 6.23 -20.23
CA GLY A 73 13.21 5.89 -20.46
C GLY A 73 13.60 5.80 -21.95
N LEU A 74 12.65 5.90 -22.88
CA LEU A 74 12.94 5.82 -24.31
C LEU A 74 13.65 7.08 -24.77
N THR A 75 14.87 6.91 -25.24
CA THR A 75 15.66 7.95 -25.90
C THR A 75 15.77 7.65 -27.39
N VAL A 76 15.90 8.71 -28.19
CA VAL A 76 16.13 8.56 -29.63
C VAL A 76 17.52 7.97 -29.83
N GLN A 77 17.61 6.81 -30.50
CA GLN A 77 18.89 6.23 -30.89
C GLN A 77 19.55 7.13 -31.94
N THR A 78 20.63 7.82 -31.55
CA THR A 78 21.37 8.73 -32.43
C THR A 78 22.45 8.01 -33.25
N ASP A 79 22.91 6.84 -32.80
CA ASP A 79 23.87 6.04 -33.55
C ASP A 79 23.18 5.35 -34.72
N ARG A 80 23.53 5.80 -35.94
CA ARG A 80 22.99 5.27 -37.20
C ARG A 80 23.29 3.78 -37.38
N THR A 81 24.36 3.26 -36.78
CA THR A 81 24.73 1.85 -36.91
C THR A 81 23.84 0.92 -36.07
N LEU A 82 23.24 1.45 -35.00
CA LEU A 82 22.33 0.74 -34.09
C LEU A 82 20.85 0.99 -34.42
N SER A 83 20.57 1.80 -35.44
CA SER A 83 19.21 1.98 -35.97
C SER A 83 18.76 0.74 -36.73
N THR A 84 17.46 0.54 -36.82
CA THR A 84 16.88 -0.43 -37.75
C THR A 84 17.31 -0.05 -39.18
N HIS A 85 18.15 -0.89 -39.77
CA HIS A 85 18.57 -0.75 -41.17
C HIS A 85 17.51 -1.35 -42.06
N GLY A 86 16.92 -0.52 -42.90
CA GLY A 86 16.06 -0.93 -44.00
C GLY A 86 16.28 0.03 -45.14
N ASP A 87 16.27 -0.45 -46.38
CA ASP A 87 16.28 0.43 -47.53
C ASP A 87 14.91 1.14 -47.63
N PRO A 88 14.81 2.45 -47.38
CA PRO A 88 13.55 3.18 -47.53
C PRO A 88 13.08 3.24 -48.99
N ALA A 89 13.89 2.78 -49.96
CA ALA A 89 13.56 2.77 -51.38
C ALA A 89 12.33 1.93 -51.76
N ASN A 90 11.75 1.16 -50.83
CA ASN A 90 10.48 0.46 -51.07
C ASN A 90 9.22 1.35 -50.89
N ALA A 91 9.40 2.68 -51.01
CA ALA A 91 8.36 3.71 -50.93
C ALA A 91 7.99 4.33 -52.29
N ASN A 92 8.51 3.80 -53.41
CA ASN A 92 8.08 4.22 -54.73
C ASN A 92 6.54 4.07 -54.87
N ASN A 93 5.88 5.13 -55.35
CA ASN A 93 4.42 5.25 -55.50
C ASN A 93 3.57 5.23 -54.21
N LYS A 94 4.15 5.41 -53.01
CA LYS A 94 3.38 5.61 -51.78
C LYS A 94 3.20 7.11 -51.49
N MET A 95 1.97 7.54 -51.23
CA MET A 95 1.70 8.88 -50.71
C MET A 95 2.42 9.04 -49.37
N ARG A 96 3.19 10.12 -49.25
CA ARG A 96 3.91 10.48 -48.02
C ARG A 96 3.98 12.00 -47.91
N PRO A 97 3.93 12.55 -46.69
CA PRO A 97 4.12 13.98 -46.51
C PRO A 97 5.55 14.38 -46.87
N GLU A 98 5.72 15.59 -47.41
CA GLU A 98 7.05 16.17 -47.67
C GLU A 98 7.78 16.54 -46.38
N ARG A 99 7.02 16.83 -45.31
CA ARG A 99 7.54 17.25 -44.01
C ARG A 99 6.74 16.61 -42.89
N ILE A 100 7.43 16.15 -41.85
CA ILE A 100 6.82 15.77 -40.57
C ILE A 100 6.81 17.04 -39.71
N VAL A 101 5.63 17.44 -39.24
CA VAL A 101 5.42 18.64 -38.41
C VAL A 101 4.71 18.26 -37.11
N ALA A 102 4.92 19.04 -36.06
CA ALA A 102 4.21 18.84 -34.80
C ALA A 102 2.70 19.10 -34.99
N TRP A 103 1.87 18.25 -34.38
CA TRP A 103 0.43 18.41 -34.38
C TRP A 103 0.00 19.17 -33.11
N GLU A 104 0.03 20.51 -33.19
CA GLU A 104 -0.05 21.38 -32.00
C GLU A 104 -1.42 21.39 -31.32
N ASP A 105 -2.51 21.23 -32.07
CA ASP A 105 -3.88 21.28 -31.56
C ASP A 105 -4.48 19.90 -31.25
N PHE A 106 -3.71 18.82 -31.41
CA PHE A 106 -4.19 17.46 -31.16
C PHE A 106 -4.77 17.26 -29.75
N PRO A 107 -4.17 17.74 -28.64
CA PRO A 107 -4.75 17.56 -27.31
C PRO A 107 -6.15 18.16 -27.18
N ALA A 108 -6.33 19.39 -27.69
CA ALA A 108 -7.61 20.09 -27.66
C ALA A 108 -8.67 19.40 -28.54
N GLN A 109 -8.26 18.85 -29.69
CA GLN A 109 -9.15 18.06 -30.55
C GLN A 109 -9.56 16.74 -29.91
N GLN A 110 -8.66 16.05 -29.21
CA GLN A 110 -8.95 14.78 -28.54
C GLN A 110 -9.92 14.94 -27.38
N GLU A 111 -9.84 16.03 -26.62
CA GLU A 111 -10.76 16.33 -25.51
C GLU A 111 -12.19 16.67 -25.98
N ALA A 112 -12.36 17.07 -27.24
CA ALA A 112 -13.65 17.43 -27.83
C ALA A 112 -14.43 16.22 -28.38
N ILE A 113 -13.86 15.02 -28.34
CA ILE A 113 -14.46 13.73 -28.79
C ILE A 113 -15.03 12.98 -27.58
#